data_AF-A0A1Y0MDA0-F1
#
_entry.id   AF-A0A1Y0MDA0-F1
#
_cell.length_a   1.000
_cell.length_b   1.000
_cell.length_c   1.000
_cell.angle_alpha   90.00
_cell.angle_beta   90.00
_cell.angle_gamma   90.00
#
_symmetry.space_group_name_H-M   'P 1'
#
loop_
_entity.id
_entity.type
_entity.pdbx_description
1 polymer ?
#
loop_
_entity_poly.entity_id
_entity_poly.type
_entity_poly.pdbx_seq_one_letter_code
_entity_poly.pdbx_strand_id
1 'polypeptide(L)'
;MKFYKPLFSIIIIIIQLILSIVSYYDFVTWGKANSELDGLISRIFHGDSLFLFVLVIGFYEMQTKPSWFKTVIRILLMSIVLGTQFSGLIPIDQFYFGVYNTAWFSAVVAVVLILIRIGKYSVEKINDKKLNKASR
;
A
#
# COMPACT_ATOMS: atom_id res chain seq x y z
N MET A 1 4.79 -13.63 12.55
CA MET A 1 5.51 -12.35 12.30
C MET A 1 5.20 -11.38 13.43
N LYS A 2 6.13 -10.50 13.82
CA LYS A 2 5.96 -9.53 14.93
C LYS A 2 5.83 -8.12 14.36
N PHE A 3 4.96 -7.30 14.94
CA PHE A 3 4.85 -5.88 14.57
C PHE A 3 5.77 -4.99 15.42
N TYR A 4 6.33 -3.96 14.80
CA TYR A 4 7.25 -3.00 15.41
C TYR A 4 6.73 -1.58 15.20
N LYS A 5 6.23 -0.94 16.26
CA LYS A 5 5.71 0.45 16.25
C LYS A 5 4.69 0.71 15.11
N PRO A 6 3.55 -0.02 15.08
CA PRO A 6 2.65 -0.04 13.93
C PRO A 6 1.77 1.21 13.76
N LEU A 7 1.68 2.07 14.79
CA LEU A 7 0.75 3.20 14.83
C LEU A 7 0.84 4.11 13.60
N PHE A 8 2.06 4.40 13.12
CA PHE A 8 2.25 5.24 11.94
C PHE A 8 1.53 4.67 10.71
N SER A 9 1.79 3.39 10.40
CA SER A 9 1.20 2.73 9.23
C SER A 9 -0.31 2.55 9.40
N ILE A 10 -0.80 2.31 10.62
CA ILE A 10 -2.24 2.24 10.90
C ILE A 10 -2.91 3.58 10.55
N ILE A 11 -2.35 4.70 11.01
CA ILE A 11 -2.88 6.04 10.72
C ILE A 11 -2.89 6.29 9.21
N ILE A 12 -1.79 5.99 8.51
CA ILE A 12 -1.70 6.14 7.05
C ILE A 12 -2.77 5.32 6.33
N ILE A 13 -2.97 4.06 6.72
CA ILE A 13 -3.98 3.18 6.12
C ILE A 13 -5.39 3.74 6.33
N ILE A 14 -5.69 4.25 7.52
CA ILE A 14 -7.00 4.86 7.82
C ILE A 14 -7.22 6.11 6.98
N ILE A 15 -6.22 6.99 6.88
CA ILE A 15 -6.31 8.18 6.03
C ILE A 15 -6.57 7.77 4.58
N GLN A 16 -5.82 6.79 4.06
CA GLN A 16 -5.98 6.34 2.70
C GLN A 16 -7.34 5.69 2.44
N LEU A 17 -7.90 4.99 3.44
CA LEU A 17 -9.26 4.45 3.37
C LEU A 17 -10.29 5.57 3.24
N ILE A 18 -10.17 6.63 4.05
CA ILE A 18 -11.06 7.79 3.97
C ILE A 18 -10.96 8.45 2.59
N LEU A 19 -9.75 8.62 2.04
CA LEU A 19 -9.56 9.15 0.69
C LEU A 19 -10.18 8.27 -0.39
N SER A 20 -10.08 6.94 -0.25
CA SER A 20 -10.75 6.01 -1.18
C SER A 20 -12.27 6.18 -1.13
N ILE A 21 -12.84 6.27 0.08
CA ILE A 21 -14.29 6.46 0.27
C ILE A 21 -14.74 7.79 -0.32
N VAL A 22 -14.03 8.89 -0.06
CA VAL A 22 -14.35 10.21 -0.63
C VAL A 22 -14.30 10.16 -2.16
N SER A 23 -13.24 9.59 -2.72
CA SER A 23 -13.08 9.44 -4.17
C SER A 23 -14.20 8.59 -4.78
N TYR A 24 -14.67 7.55 -4.07
CA TYR A 24 -15.79 6.73 -4.49
C TYR A 24 -17.11 7.53 -4.49
N TYR A 25 -17.36 8.34 -3.46
CA TYR A 25 -18.52 9.23 -3.44
C TYR A 25 -18.49 10.21 -4.61
N ASP A 26 -17.35 10.84 -4.88
CA ASP A 26 -17.17 11.73 -6.04
C ASP A 26 -17.34 11.01 -7.38
N PHE A 27 -16.94 9.75 -7.43
CA PHE A 27 -17.17 8.90 -8.60
C PHE A 27 -18.67 8.71 -8.85
N VAL A 28 -19.42 8.32 -7.82
CA VAL A 28 -20.86 8.07 -7.88
C VAL A 28 -21.67 9.34 -8.13
N THR A 29 -21.35 10.45 -7.47
CA THR A 29 -22.07 11.73 -7.64
C THR A 29 -21.93 12.27 -9.05
N TRP A 30 -20.73 12.19 -9.62
CA TRP A 30 -20.50 12.56 -11.01
C TRP A 30 -21.30 11.69 -11.98
N GLY A 31 -21.34 10.36 -11.76
CA GLY A 31 -22.13 9.44 -12.60
C GLY A 31 -23.61 9.78 -12.59
N LYS A 32 -24.17 10.11 -11.41
CA LYS A 32 -25.56 10.57 -11.28
C LYS A 32 -25.83 11.90 -11.98
N ALA A 33 -24.88 12.84 -11.92
CA ALA A 33 -25.01 14.15 -12.56
C ALA A 33 -24.87 14.09 -14.09
N ASN A 34 -24.25 13.03 -14.62
CA ASN A 34 -23.95 12.85 -16.04
C ASN A 34 -24.48 11.51 -16.54
N SER A 35 -25.72 11.16 -16.18
CA SER A 35 -26.30 9.85 -16.49
C SER A 35 -26.37 9.54 -18.00
N GLU A 36 -26.38 10.57 -18.84
CA GLU A 36 -26.36 10.44 -20.31
C GLU A 36 -25.00 9.97 -20.84
N LEU A 37 -23.92 10.21 -20.09
CA LEU A 37 -22.55 9.81 -20.42
C LEU A 37 -22.13 8.51 -19.71
N ASP A 38 -22.96 8.04 -18.79
CA ASP A 38 -22.74 6.81 -18.03
C ASP A 38 -22.84 5.60 -18.97
N GLY A 39 -21.72 4.90 -19.17
CA GLY A 39 -21.58 3.82 -20.16
C GLY A 39 -21.02 4.21 -21.53
N LEU A 40 -20.97 5.52 -21.87
CA LEU A 40 -20.26 6.02 -23.06
C LEU A 40 -18.78 6.32 -22.76
N ILE A 41 -18.49 6.77 -21.54
CA ILE A 41 -17.13 7.07 -21.08
C ILE A 41 -16.70 5.99 -20.08
N SER A 42 -15.64 5.26 -20.40
CA SER A 42 -15.01 4.34 -19.44
C SER A 42 -14.23 5.15 -18.40
N ARG A 43 -14.85 5.39 -17.24
CA ARG A 43 -14.19 6.03 -16.10
C ARG A 43 -13.71 4.96 -15.13
N ILE A 44 -12.41 4.72 -15.10
CA ILE A 44 -11.79 3.74 -14.20
C ILE A 44 -11.64 4.36 -12.80
N PHE A 45 -12.11 3.65 -11.78
CA PHE A 45 -11.92 4.05 -10.38
C PHE A 45 -10.60 3.49 -9.84
N HIS A 46 -9.66 4.38 -9.50
CA HIS A 46 -8.32 4.01 -9.02
C HIS A 46 -8.18 4.02 -7.48
N GLY A 47 -9.18 4.54 -6.75
CA GLY A 47 -9.13 4.70 -5.29
C GLY A 47 -8.89 3.39 -4.54
N ASP A 48 -9.64 2.33 -4.87
CA ASP A 48 -9.53 1.04 -4.19
C ASP A 48 -8.18 0.37 -4.40
N SER A 49 -7.67 0.40 -5.63
CA SER A 49 -6.34 -0.14 -5.95
C SER A 49 -5.22 0.61 -5.21
N LEU A 50 -5.30 1.93 -5.14
CA LEU A 50 -4.31 2.75 -4.41
C LEU A 50 -4.35 2.44 -2.90
N PHE A 51 -5.55 2.32 -2.33
CA PHE A 51 -5.73 1.89 -0.95
C PHE A 51 -5.09 0.52 -0.69
N LEU A 52 -5.32 -0.46 -1.56
CA LEU A 52 -4.73 -1.79 -1.44
C LEU A 52 -3.19 -1.75 -1.49
N PHE A 53 -2.59 -0.92 -2.35
CA PHE A 53 -1.13 -0.78 -2.38
C PHE A 53 -0.58 -0.21 -1.08
N VAL A 54 -1.21 0.85 -0.56
CA VAL A 54 -0.84 1.45 0.73
C VAL A 54 -1.02 0.45 1.87
N LEU A 55 -2.08 -0.36 1.83
CA LEU A 55 -2.32 -1.42 2.81
C LEU A 55 -1.18 -2.44 2.84
N VAL A 56 -0.74 -2.91 1.67
CA VAL A 56 0.37 -3.86 1.53
C VAL A 56 1.69 -3.26 2.03
N ILE A 57 2.03 -2.05 1.60
CA ILE A 57 3.27 -1.36 2.01
C ILE A 57 3.24 -1.06 3.51
N GLY A 58 2.10 -0.60 4.04
CA GLY A 58 1.90 -0.34 5.47
C GLY A 58 2.06 -1.60 6.29
N PHE A 59 1.49 -2.73 5.85
CA PHE A 59 1.66 -4.01 6.52
C PHE A 59 3.12 -4.48 6.52
N TYR A 60 3.83 -4.25 5.42
CA TYR A 60 5.27 -4.53 5.34
C TYR A 60 6.09 -3.65 6.29
N GLU A 61 5.78 -2.35 6.37
CA GLU A 61 6.41 -1.42 7.31
C GLU A 61 6.23 -1.91 8.76
N MET A 62 5.01 -2.33 9.14
CA MET A 62 4.72 -2.78 10.50
C MET A 62 5.57 -3.98 10.89
N GLN A 63 5.89 -4.86 9.95
CA GLN A 63 6.73 -6.05 10.18
C GLN A 63 8.23 -5.76 10.10
N THR A 64 8.63 -4.58 9.67
CA THR A 64 10.03 -4.19 9.54
C THR A 64 10.54 -3.69 10.89
N LYS A 65 11.69 -4.23 11.33
CA LYS A 65 12.36 -3.80 12.57
C LYS A 65 12.76 -2.33 12.47
N PRO A 66 12.86 -1.58 13.58
CA PRO A 66 13.35 -0.21 13.55
C PRO A 66 14.74 -0.13 12.91
N SER A 67 14.84 0.51 11.76
CA SER A 67 16.07 0.70 10.98
C SER A 67 15.90 1.90 10.05
N TRP A 68 17.00 2.37 9.45
CA TRP A 68 16.94 3.43 8.44
C TRP A 68 16.03 3.06 7.27
N PHE A 69 16.01 1.79 6.86
CA PHE A 69 15.10 1.28 5.83
C PHE A 69 13.62 1.44 6.21
N LYS A 70 13.25 1.20 7.48
CA LYS A 70 11.87 1.45 7.95
C LYS A 70 11.50 2.94 7.83
N THR A 71 12.45 3.85 8.10
CA THR A 71 12.24 5.30 7.91
C THR A 71 11.98 5.64 6.45
N VAL A 72 12.71 5.03 5.51
CA VAL A 72 12.47 5.23 4.06
C VAL A 72 11.04 4.79 3.68
N ILE A 73 10.58 3.64 4.16
CA ILE A 73 9.20 3.18 3.89
C ILE A 73 8.16 4.18 4.44
N ARG A 74 8.41 4.76 5.62
CA ARG A 74 7.51 5.77 6.21
C ARG A 74 7.44 7.05 5.39
N ILE A 75 8.58 7.53 4.93
CA ILE A 75 8.65 8.71 4.05
C ILE A 75 7.86 8.42 2.78
N LEU A 76 8.07 7.26 2.16
CA LEU A 76 7.35 6.84 0.96
C LEU A 76 5.83 6.78 1.19
N LEU A 77 5.37 6.18 2.28
CA LEU A 77 3.96 6.13 2.67
C LEU A 77 3.36 7.54 2.85
N MET A 78 4.11 8.44 3.50
CA MET A 78 3.68 9.83 3.68
C MET A 78 3.61 10.57 2.34
N SER A 79 4.59 10.38 1.46
CA SER A 79 4.61 10.97 0.11
C SER A 79 3.43 10.51 -0.73
N ILE A 80 3.02 9.24 -0.63
CA ILE A 80 1.83 8.72 -1.33
C ILE A 80 0.57 9.42 -0.83
N VAL A 81 0.36 9.51 0.49
CA VAL A 81 -0.83 10.16 1.07
C VAL A 81 -0.89 11.64 0.69
N LEU A 82 0.20 12.38 0.90
CA LEU A 82 0.28 13.80 0.56
C LEU A 82 0.12 14.02 -0.95
N GLY A 83 0.79 13.21 -1.76
CA GLY A 83 0.67 13.27 -3.22
C GLY A 83 -0.75 12.98 -3.71
N THR A 84 -1.45 12.05 -3.08
CA THR A 84 -2.86 11.76 -3.39
C THR A 84 -3.75 12.95 -3.02
N GLN A 85 -3.65 13.43 -1.78
CA GLN A 85 -4.47 14.52 -1.26
C GLN A 85 -4.29 15.82 -2.04
N PHE A 86 -3.06 16.15 -2.39
CA PHE A 86 -2.72 17.40 -3.07
C PHE A 86 -2.59 17.26 -4.59
N SER A 87 -2.91 16.10 -5.16
CA SER A 87 -2.80 15.86 -6.60
C SER A 87 -3.57 16.89 -7.44
N GLY A 88 -4.75 17.34 -6.97
CA GLY A 88 -5.55 18.36 -7.65
C GLY A 88 -5.01 19.79 -7.52
N LEU A 89 -4.06 20.05 -6.62
CA LEU A 89 -3.41 21.37 -6.47
C LEU A 89 -2.09 21.48 -7.24
N ILE A 90 -1.52 20.36 -7.66
CA ILE A 90 -0.23 20.31 -8.33
C ILE A 90 -0.50 20.43 -9.84
N PRO A 91 -0.04 21.51 -10.50
CA PRO A 91 -0.29 21.77 -11.92
C PRO A 91 0.67 20.95 -12.80
N ILE A 92 0.75 19.65 -12.54
CA ILE A 92 1.54 18.70 -13.33
C ILE A 92 0.55 17.68 -13.89
N ASP A 93 0.49 17.61 -15.21
CA ASP A 93 -0.36 16.65 -15.90
C ASP A 93 -0.05 15.23 -15.44
N GLN A 94 -1.10 14.46 -15.16
CA GLN A 94 -1.01 13.07 -14.73
C GLN A 94 -0.23 12.83 -13.42
N PHE A 95 -0.01 13.86 -12.59
CA PHE A 95 0.69 13.70 -11.30
C PHE A 95 0.10 12.58 -10.44
N TYR A 96 -1.23 12.50 -10.36
CA TYR A 96 -1.93 11.42 -9.66
C TYR A 96 -1.52 10.03 -10.16
N PHE A 97 -1.39 9.84 -11.48
CA PHE A 97 -0.95 8.56 -12.05
C PHE A 97 0.50 8.24 -11.70
N GLY A 98 1.37 9.26 -11.58
CA GLY A 98 2.73 9.09 -11.06
C GLY A 98 2.74 8.57 -9.62
N VAL A 99 1.92 9.15 -8.74
CA VAL A 99 1.73 8.69 -7.36
C VAL A 99 1.20 7.26 -7.33
N TYR A 100 0.18 6.98 -8.14
CA TYR A 100 -0.43 5.66 -8.27
C TYR A 100 0.57 4.58 -8.71
N ASN A 101 1.32 4.82 -9.77
CA ASN A 101 2.32 3.87 -10.27
C ASN A 101 3.44 3.60 -9.26
N THR A 102 3.85 4.65 -8.53
CA THR A 102 4.84 4.52 -7.46
C THR A 102 4.34 3.62 -6.33
N ALA A 103 3.08 3.80 -5.91
CA ALA A 103 2.43 2.96 -4.92
C ALA A 103 2.30 1.50 -5.40
N TRP A 104 1.86 1.29 -6.64
CA TRP A 104 1.74 -0.03 -7.25
C TRP A 104 3.08 -0.78 -7.26
N PHE A 105 4.13 -0.16 -7.80
CA PHE A 105 5.45 -0.78 -7.88
C PHE A 105 6.00 -1.11 -6.48
N SER A 106 5.85 -0.17 -5.55
CA SER A 106 6.28 -0.35 -4.16
C SER A 106 5.55 -1.49 -3.45
N ALA A 107 4.25 -1.67 -3.73
CA ALA A 107 3.47 -2.78 -3.19
C ALA A 107 3.93 -4.13 -3.75
N VAL A 108 4.24 -4.22 -5.05
CA VAL A 108 4.80 -5.43 -5.66
C VAL A 108 6.13 -5.80 -4.99
N VAL A 109 7.03 -4.83 -4.81
CA VAL A 109 8.30 -5.04 -4.11
C VAL A 109 8.07 -5.52 -2.68
N ALA A 110 7.13 -4.91 -1.95
CA ALA A 110 6.78 -5.32 -0.59
C ALA A 110 6.27 -6.77 -0.54
N VAL A 111 5.41 -7.20 -1.48
CA VAL A 111 4.94 -8.59 -1.57
C VAL A 111 6.11 -9.55 -1.78
N VAL A 112 7.01 -9.26 -2.73
CA VAL A 112 8.19 -10.10 -2.99
C VAL A 112 9.05 -10.24 -1.73
N LEU A 113 9.28 -9.15 -1.00
CA LEU A 113 10.07 -9.17 0.24
C LEU A 113 9.38 -9.94 1.37
N ILE A 114 8.05 -9.85 1.47
CA ILE A 114 7.25 -10.65 2.41
C ILE A 114 7.41 -12.14 2.09
N LEU A 115 7.26 -12.53 0.82
CA LEU A 115 7.38 -13.92 0.38
C LEU A 115 8.77 -14.49 0.65
N ILE A 116 9.84 -13.74 0.33
CA ILE A 116 11.22 -14.14 0.63
C ILE A 116 11.40 -14.38 2.13
N ARG A 117 10.85 -13.49 2.98
CA ARG A 117 10.95 -13.63 4.43
C ARG A 117 10.21 -14.87 4.92
N ILE A 118 8.99 -15.14 4.43
CA ILE A 118 8.23 -16.35 4.77
C ILE A 118 8.99 -17.61 4.35
N GLY A 119 9.58 -17.62 3.15
CA GLY A 119 10.40 -18.71 2.65
C GLY A 119 11.60 -19.01 3.56
N LYS A 120 12.38 -17.98 3.92
CA LYS A 120 13.54 -18.14 4.82
C LYS A 120 13.14 -18.71 6.19
N TYR A 121 12.10 -18.15 6.82
CA TYR A 121 11.58 -18.67 8.09
C TYR A 121 11.14 -20.13 8.01
N SER A 122 10.56 -20.54 6.87
CA SER A 122 10.10 -21.91 6.68
C SER A 122 11.27 -22.89 6.54
N VAL A 123 12.33 -22.50 5.83
CA VAL A 123 13.56 -23.30 5.67
C VAL A 123 14.33 -23.43 6.99
N GLU A 124 14.54 -22.33 7.71
CA GLU A 124 15.20 -22.33 9.03
C GLU A 124 14.48 -23.28 10.00
N LYS A 125 13.15 -23.20 10.08
CA LYS A 125 12.33 -24.07 10.93
C LYS A 125 12.46 -25.56 10.58
N ILE A 126 12.67 -25.91 9.31
CA ILE A 126 12.89 -27.29 8.87
C ILE A 126 14.28 -27.77 9.30
N ASN A 127 15.30 -26.93 9.15
CA ASN A 127 16.67 -27.26 9.54
C ASN A 127 16.82 -27.42 11.06
N ASP A 128 16.21 -26.55 11.87
CA ASP A 128 16.20 -26.65 13.33
C ASP A 128 15.55 -27.96 13.80
N LYS A 129 14.44 -28.35 13.16
CA LYS A 129 13.79 -29.64 13.43
C LYS A 129 14.66 -30.84 13.07
N LYS A 130 15.45 -30.76 11.99
CA LYS A 130 16.39 -31.83 11.61
C LYS A 130 17.55 -31.93 12.61
N LEU A 131 18.13 -30.81 13.03
CA LEU A 131 19.22 -30.76 14.01
C LEU A 131 18.81 -31.35 15.37
N ASN A 132 17.66 -30.97 15.91
CA ASN A 132 17.14 -31.52 17.17
C ASN A 132 16.79 -33.01 17.10
N LYS A 133 16.57 -33.56 15.90
CA LYS A 133 16.30 -34.99 15.70
C LYS A 133 17.58 -35.82 15.55
N ALA A 134 18.70 -35.17 15.19
CA ALA A 134 20.01 -35.80 15.05
C ALA A 134 20.82 -35.78 16.36
N SER A 135 20.48 -34.91 17.31
CA SER A 135 21.15 -34.81 18.62
C SER A 135 20.51 -35.67 19.72
N ARG A 136 19.63 -36.61 19.36
CA ARG A 136 18.84 -37.45 20.28
C ARG A 136 19.02 -38.90 19.90
#